data_AF-A0A529KPE2-F1
#
_entry.id   AF-A0A529KPE2-F1
#
_cell.length_a   1.000
_cell.length_b   1.000
_cell.length_c   1.000
_cell.angle_alpha   90.00
_cell.angle_beta   90.00
_cell.angle_gamma   90.00
#
_symmetry.space_group_name_H-M   'P 1'
#
loop_
_entity.id
_entity.type
_entity.pdbx_description
1 polymer ?
#
loop_
_entity_poly.entity_id
_entity_poly.type
_entity_poly.pdbx_seq_one_letter_code
_entity_poly.pdbx_strand_id
1 'polypeptide(L)'
;MDLDVLSDLTEADLAALGVPLGDRKRMMRGIRALRQREAPAPLRTAASPELSEFACARSGQLLLYPKEELRQLSLLFADLVGSTQLAKNLDLESYRDAIRSYHLCCSDLVRTNFGFVAQFRGDG
;
A
#
# COMPACT_ATOMS: atom_id res chain seq x y z
N MET A 1 -30.32 -4.20 -0.49
CA MET A 1 -30.35 -2.73 -0.52
C MET A 1 -29.84 -2.37 -1.90
N ASP A 2 -30.68 -1.82 -2.77
CA ASP A 2 -30.27 -1.44 -4.12
C ASP A 2 -29.58 -0.07 -4.05
N LEU A 3 -28.26 -0.06 -4.22
CA LEU A 3 -27.47 1.18 -4.17
C LEU A 3 -27.65 2.05 -5.43
N ASP A 4 -28.21 1.47 -6.49
CA ASP A 4 -28.38 2.14 -7.79
C ASP A 4 -29.36 3.32 -7.73
N VAL A 5 -30.36 3.25 -6.84
CA VAL A 5 -31.36 4.32 -6.66
C VAL A 5 -30.75 5.60 -6.05
N LEU A 6 -29.58 5.48 -5.42
CA LEU A 6 -28.94 6.60 -4.73
C LEU A 6 -28.54 7.71 -5.71
N SER A 7 -28.15 7.35 -6.94
CA SER A 7 -27.77 8.34 -7.96
C SER A 7 -28.98 9.09 -8.52
N ASP A 8 -30.21 8.59 -8.36
CA ASP A 8 -31.44 9.21 -8.85
C ASP A 8 -32.13 10.16 -7.87
N LEU A 9 -31.75 10.13 -6.59
CA LEU A 9 -32.35 10.97 -5.56
C LEU A 9 -32.21 12.47 -5.86
N THR A 10 -33.32 13.19 -5.71
CA THR A 10 -33.39 14.63 -5.87
C THR A 10 -33.37 15.36 -4.52
N GLU A 11 -33.19 16.67 -4.57
CA GLU A 11 -33.25 17.51 -3.37
C GLU A 11 -34.62 17.42 -2.68
N ALA A 12 -35.70 17.26 -3.44
CA ALA A 12 -37.05 17.11 -2.91
C ALA A 12 -37.22 15.79 -2.15
N ASP A 13 -36.64 14.70 -2.67
CA ASP A 13 -36.67 13.39 -2.01
C ASP A 13 -35.94 13.42 -0.67
N LEU A 14 -34.77 14.08 -0.64
CA LEU A 14 -34.02 14.31 0.60
C LEU A 14 -34.77 15.22 1.58
N ALA A 15 -35.56 16.17 1.08
CA ALA A 15 -36.42 17.00 1.92
C ALA A 15 -37.58 16.18 2.54
N ALA A 16 -38.21 15.30 1.75
CA ALA A 16 -39.26 14.40 2.20
C ALA A 16 -38.75 13.38 3.23
N LEU A 17 -37.48 12.96 3.11
CA LEU A 17 -36.78 12.12 4.07
C LEU A 17 -36.36 12.86 5.36
N GLY A 18 -36.64 14.17 5.48
CA GLY A 18 -36.34 14.96 6.66
C GLY A 18 -34.88 15.39 6.79
N VAL A 19 -34.09 15.31 5.71
CA VAL A 19 -32.66 15.67 5.75
C VAL A 19 -32.51 17.20 5.90
N PRO A 20 -31.73 17.67 6.91
CA PRO A 20 -31.50 19.09 7.12
C PRO A 20 -30.74 19.72 5.95
N LEU A 21 -30.98 21.01 5.69
CA LEU A 21 -30.47 21.72 4.51
C LEU A 21 -28.94 21.61 4.31
N GLY A 22 -28.16 21.58 5.40
CA GLY A 22 -26.71 21.42 5.34
C GLY A 22 -26.28 20.07 4.76
N ASP A 23 -26.86 18.99 5.29
CA ASP A 23 -26.56 17.63 4.84
C ASP A 23 -27.14 17.34 3.47
N ARG A 24 -28.31 17.92 3.15
CA ARG A 24 -28.91 17.85 1.81
C ARG A 24 -27.97 18.37 0.74
N LYS A 25 -27.36 19.54 0.95
CA LYS A 25 -26.35 20.10 0.03
C LYS A 25 -25.11 19.22 -0.08
N ARG A 26 -24.68 18.59 1.01
CA ARG A 26 -23.54 17.65 1.03
C ARG A 26 -23.87 16.38 0.24
N MET A 27 -25.07 15.82 0.42
CA MET A 27 -25.55 14.63 -0.30
C MET A 27 -25.74 14.91 -1.79
N MET A 28 -26.33 16.04 -2.18
CA MET A 28 -26.46 16.43 -3.59
C MET A 28 -25.11 16.55 -4.30
N ARG A 29 -24.07 17.03 -3.60
CA ARG A 29 -22.69 17.03 -4.12
C ARG A 29 -22.16 15.61 -4.32
N GLY A 30 -22.43 14.71 -3.37
CA GLY A 30 -22.06 13.29 -3.45
C GLY A 30 -22.75 12.57 -4.61
N ILE A 31 -24.07 12.76 -4.77
CA ILE A 31 -24.87 12.18 -5.86
C ILE A 31 -24.33 12.63 -7.23
N ARG A 32 -23.98 13.92 -7.39
CA ARG A 32 -23.36 14.42 -8.62
C ARG A 32 -22.03 13.75 -8.94
N ALA A 33 -21.20 13.49 -7.92
CA ALA A 33 -19.93 12.79 -8.09
C ALA A 33 -20.13 11.31 -8.46
N LEU A 34 -21.16 10.65 -7.92
CA LEU A 34 -21.53 9.28 -8.30
C LEU A 34 -21.96 9.19 -9.77
N ARG A 35 -22.83 10.10 -10.24
CA ARG A 35 -23.25 10.16 -11.65
C ARG A 35 -22.08 10.35 -12.62
N GLN A 36 -21.08 11.14 -12.24
CA GLN A 36 -19.87 11.34 -13.05
C GLN A 36 -19.02 10.08 -13.18
N ARG A 37 -19.09 9.18 -12.20
CA ARG A 37 -18.36 7.92 -12.17
C ARG A 37 -19.08 6.80 -12.93
N GLU A 38 -20.41 6.87 -12.96
CA GLU A 38 -21.28 5.96 -13.73
C GLU A 38 -21.41 6.33 -15.21
N ALA A 39 -21.05 7.56 -15.57
CA ALA A 39 -21.06 7.99 -16.97
C ALA A 39 -20.10 7.11 -17.81
N PRO A 40 -20.57 6.51 -18.92
CA PRO A 40 -19.72 5.70 -19.78
C PRO A 40 -18.63 6.58 -20.39
N ALA A 41 -17.37 6.23 -20.13
CA ALA A 41 -16.22 6.91 -20.72
C ALA A 41 -16.29 6.84 -22.26
N PRO A 42 -15.99 7.92 -22.99
CA PRO A 42 -15.87 7.83 -24.44
C PRO A 42 -14.76 6.81 -24.77
N LEU A 43 -15.06 5.93 -25.71
CA LEU A 43 -14.18 4.87 -26.22
C LEU A 43 -12.77 5.44 -26.48
N ARG A 44 -11.83 5.12 -25.60
CA ARG A 44 -10.41 5.45 -25.79
C ARG A 44 -9.82 4.44 -26.78
N THR A 45 -9.59 4.91 -28.00
CA THR A 45 -8.76 4.25 -29.00
C THR A 45 -7.39 3.92 -28.41
N ALA A 46 -6.92 2.70 -28.68
CA ALA A 46 -5.67 2.15 -28.18
C ALA A 46 -4.44 3.04 -28.48
N ALA A 47 -3.75 3.48 -27.42
CA ALA A 47 -2.30 3.71 -27.41
C ALA A 47 -1.82 3.96 -25.95
N SER A 48 -0.87 3.14 -25.52
CA SER A 48 0.02 3.29 -24.34
C SER A 48 -0.58 3.02 -22.94
N PRO A 49 0.00 2.11 -22.12
CA PRO A 49 -0.46 1.83 -20.77
C PRO A 49 0.19 2.80 -19.79
N GLU A 50 -0.13 4.08 -19.89
CA GLU A 50 0.20 5.06 -18.86
C GLU A 50 -1.07 5.31 -18.03
N LEU A 51 -0.99 4.91 -16.76
CA LEU A 51 -1.75 5.47 -15.65
C LEU A 51 -3.25 5.10 -15.55
N SER A 52 -3.55 3.86 -15.14
CA SER A 52 -4.75 3.58 -14.34
C SER A 52 -4.64 4.34 -13.01
N GLU A 53 -5.40 5.42 -12.91
CA GLU A 53 -5.62 6.25 -11.72
C GLU A 53 -6.56 5.51 -10.75
N PHE A 54 -5.99 4.79 -9.77
CA PHE A 54 -6.74 4.48 -8.55
C PHE A 54 -6.78 5.74 -7.69
N ALA A 55 -7.67 6.67 -8.04
CA ALA A 55 -7.90 7.88 -7.27
C ALA A 55 -8.68 7.55 -5.98
N CYS A 56 -7.97 7.38 -4.86
CA CYS A 56 -8.56 7.57 -3.54
C CYS A 56 -8.70 9.06 -3.29
N ALA A 57 -9.83 9.64 -3.70
CA ALA A 57 -10.15 11.04 -3.43
C ALA A 57 -10.54 11.23 -1.95
N ARG A 58 -9.55 11.30 -1.05
CA ARG A 58 -9.74 11.95 0.26
C ARG A 58 -9.03 13.30 0.25
N SER A 59 -9.85 14.35 0.17
CA SER A 59 -9.50 15.78 0.09
C SER A 59 -8.69 16.18 -1.14
N GLY A 60 -9.16 17.22 -1.84
CA GLY A 60 -8.61 17.70 -3.11
C GLY A 60 -7.25 18.38 -2.99
N GLN A 61 -6.23 17.59 -2.70
CA GLN A 61 -4.84 17.94 -2.90
C GLN A 61 -4.25 16.82 -3.74
N LEU A 62 -3.97 17.11 -5.02
CA LEU A 62 -3.22 16.24 -5.90
C LEU A 62 -1.77 16.23 -5.40
N LEU A 63 -1.53 15.53 -4.30
CA LEU A 63 -0.20 15.16 -3.89
C LEU A 63 0.28 14.18 -4.94
N LEU A 64 1.21 14.64 -5.79
CA LEU A 64 2.05 13.79 -6.63
C LEU A 64 2.90 12.90 -5.73
N TYR A 65 2.26 11.96 -5.03
CA TYR A 65 2.95 10.83 -4.50
C TYR A 65 3.40 10.00 -5.70
N PRO A 66 4.69 9.65 -5.81
CA PRO A 66 5.08 8.65 -6.78
C PRO A 66 4.15 7.47 -6.59
N LYS A 67 3.46 7.11 -7.66
CA LYS A 67 2.49 6.03 -7.70
C LYS A 67 3.09 4.85 -6.95
N GLU A 68 2.49 4.47 -5.81
CA GLU A 68 3.01 3.41 -4.96
C GLU A 68 3.24 2.18 -5.83
N GLU A 69 4.49 1.79 -6.00
CA GLU A 69 4.85 0.71 -6.91
C GLU A 69 4.68 -0.62 -6.18
N LEU A 70 3.63 -1.35 -6.53
CA LEU A 70 3.40 -2.69 -6.02
C LEU A 70 4.23 -3.69 -6.83
N ARG A 71 5.41 -4.06 -6.30
CA ARG A 71 6.24 -5.13 -6.86
C ARG A 71 5.99 -6.43 -6.10
N GLN A 72 5.90 -7.54 -6.83
CA GLN A 72 5.99 -8.87 -6.22
C GLN A 72 7.44 -9.09 -5.77
N LEU A 73 7.64 -9.25 -4.46
CA LEU A 73 8.95 -9.48 -3.86
C LEU A 73 8.96 -10.83 -3.14
N SER A 74 10.09 -11.53 -3.23
CA SER A 74 10.38 -12.71 -2.41
C SER A 74 11.30 -12.29 -1.27
N LEU A 75 10.86 -12.52 -0.03
CA LEU A 75 11.61 -12.18 1.16
C LEU A 75 12.16 -13.45 1.81
N LEU A 76 13.41 -13.39 2.27
CA LEU A 76 14.05 -14.43 3.06
C LEU A 76 14.43 -13.85 4.42
N PHE A 77 14.06 -14.56 5.48
CA PHE A 77 14.53 -14.31 6.84
C PHE A 77 15.36 -15.52 7.27
N ALA A 78 16.57 -15.29 7.78
CA ALA A 78 17.49 -16.33 8.23
C ALA A 78 18.12 -15.89 9.55
N ASP A 79 18.20 -16.80 10.51
CA ASP A 79 18.68 -16.51 11.86
C ASP A 79 19.55 -17.66 12.39
N LEU A 80 20.47 -17.33 13.31
CA LEU A 80 21.43 -18.26 13.85
C LEU A 80 20.83 -19.08 15.01
N VAL A 81 20.73 -20.39 14.81
CA VAL A 81 20.19 -21.30 15.83
C VAL A 81 21.06 -21.27 17.09
N GLY A 82 20.44 -20.98 18.24
CA GLY A 82 21.12 -21.00 19.53
C GLY A 82 22.04 -19.80 19.79
N SER A 83 21.89 -18.70 19.06
CA SER A 83 22.65 -17.44 19.23
C SER A 83 22.72 -16.95 20.68
N THR A 84 21.62 -17.09 21.44
CA THR A 84 21.55 -16.69 22.84
C THR A 84 22.48 -17.51 23.74
N GLN A 85 22.65 -18.80 23.45
CA GLN A 85 23.61 -19.64 24.16
C GLN A 85 25.04 -19.30 23.73
N LEU A 86 25.25 -19.07 22.44
CA LEU A 86 26.52 -18.62 21.89
C LEU A 86 27.00 -17.33 22.56
N ALA A 87 26.11 -16.34 22.72
CA ALA A 87 26.38 -15.06 23.36
C ALA A 87 26.71 -15.17 24.86
N LYS A 88 26.26 -16.22 25.54
CA LYS A 88 26.59 -16.48 26.95
C LYS A 88 27.95 -17.15 27.12
N ASN A 89 28.33 -17.98 26.15
CA ASN A 89 29.52 -18.82 26.23
C ASN A 89 30.76 -18.17 25.61
N LEU A 90 30.57 -17.25 24.65
CA LEU A 90 31.64 -16.48 24.03
C LEU A 90 31.83 -15.15 24.75
N ASP A 91 33.07 -14.66 24.74
CA ASP A 91 33.35 -13.27 25.02
C ASP A 91 32.76 -12.36 23.93
N LEU A 92 32.65 -11.07 24.26
CA LEU A 92 31.98 -10.11 23.40
C LEU A 92 32.69 -9.92 22.05
N GLU A 93 34.02 -10.05 22.00
CA GLU A 93 34.80 -9.91 20.77
C GLU A 93 34.59 -11.12 19.87
N SER A 94 34.75 -12.34 20.41
CA SER A 94 34.49 -13.58 19.66
C SER A 94 33.04 -13.69 19.19
N TYR A 95 32.06 -13.29 20.00
CA TYR A 95 30.65 -13.29 19.57
C TYR A 95 30.43 -12.34 18.41
N ARG A 96 31.03 -11.14 18.44
CA ARG A 96 30.93 -10.16 17.34
C ARG A 96 31.57 -10.69 16.07
N ASP A 97 32.72 -11.35 16.17
CA ASP A 97 33.40 -11.92 15.02
C ASP A 97 32.63 -13.12 14.43
N ALA A 98 31.99 -13.94 15.27
CA ALA A 98 31.11 -15.01 14.82
C ALA A 98 29.90 -14.46 14.04
N ILE A 99 29.22 -13.46 14.58
CA ILE A 99 28.08 -12.80 13.91
C ILE A 99 28.52 -12.11 12.61
N ARG A 100 29.67 -11.42 12.62
CA ARG A 100 30.22 -10.79 11.41
C ARG A 100 30.49 -11.85 10.33
N SER A 101 31.12 -12.96 10.69
CA SER A 101 31.44 -14.05 9.75
C SER A 101 30.18 -14.69 9.18
N TYR A 102 29.16 -14.90 10.00
CA TYR A 102 27.84 -15.37 9.56
C TYR A 102 27.21 -14.39 8.55
N HIS A 103 27.12 -13.10 8.89
CA HIS A 103 26.54 -12.08 8.01
C HIS A 103 27.28 -11.94 6.68
N LEU A 104 28.61 -12.07 6.67
CA LEU A 104 29.40 -12.08 5.44
C LEU A 104 29.05 -13.29 4.56
N CYS A 105 29.03 -14.50 5.14
CA CYS A 105 28.65 -15.71 4.43
C CYS A 105 27.24 -15.62 3.83
N CYS A 106 26.26 -15.16 4.61
CA CYS A 106 24.90 -14.95 4.13
C CYS A 106 24.84 -13.90 3.02
N SER A 107 25.58 -12.79 3.14
CA SER A 107 25.64 -11.75 2.12
C SER A 107 26.18 -12.27 0.80
N ASP A 108 27.23 -13.10 0.85
CA ASP A 108 27.89 -13.63 -0.33
C ASP A 108 26.99 -14.64 -1.04
N LEU A 109 26.27 -15.49 -0.30
CA LEU A 109 25.26 -16.37 -0.86
C LEU A 109 24.11 -15.58 -1.50
N VAL A 110 23.55 -14.59 -0.80
CA VAL A 110 22.47 -13.75 -1.34
C VAL A 110 22.89 -13.06 -2.63
N ARG A 111 24.11 -12.49 -2.68
CA ARG A 111 24.65 -11.84 -3.89
C ARG A 111 24.85 -12.83 -5.03
N THR A 112 25.39 -14.01 -4.74
CA THR A 112 25.61 -15.08 -5.75
C THR A 112 24.29 -15.56 -6.35
N ASN A 113 23.21 -15.50 -5.58
CA ASN A 113 21.85 -15.85 -6.02
C ASN A 113 21.04 -14.64 -6.55
N PHE A 114 21.70 -13.55 -6.94
CA PHE A 114 21.07 -12.34 -7.49
C PHE A 114 20.05 -11.66 -6.56
N GLY A 115 20.16 -11.90 -5.25
CA GLY A 115 19.37 -11.24 -4.22
C GLY A 115 20.03 -9.98 -3.66
N PHE A 116 19.31 -9.28 -2.79
CA PHE A 116 19.81 -8.10 -2.08
C PHE A 116 19.54 -8.24 -0.58
N VAL A 117 20.52 -7.86 0.24
CA VAL A 117 20.38 -7.83 1.71
C VAL A 117 19.73 -6.52 2.12
N ALA A 118 18.51 -6.59 2.64
CA ALA A 118 17.76 -5.40 3.04
C ALA A 118 18.30 -4.78 4.34
N GLN A 119 18.54 -5.59 5.37
CA GLN A 119 19.03 -5.15 6.67
C GLN A 119 19.54 -6.35 7.48
N PHE A 120 20.42 -6.08 8.45
CA PHE A 120 20.78 -7.03 9.52
C PHE A 120 20.14 -6.58 10.83
N ARG A 121 19.60 -7.52 11.61
CA ARG A 121 18.96 -7.33 12.92
C ARG A 121 19.42 -8.41 13.88
N GLY A 122 20.43 -8.08 14.69
CA GLY A 122 21.00 -9.02 15.65
C GLY A 122 21.74 -10.15 14.95
N ASP A 123 21.23 -11.36 15.11
CA ASP A 123 21.68 -12.62 14.53
C ASP A 123 21.02 -12.97 13.18
N GLY A 124 20.08 -12.15 12.70
CA GLY A 124 19.49 -12.24 11.35
C GLY A 124 19.61 -10.98 10.51
#